data_AF-A0A841DUW9-F1
#
_entry.id   AF-A0A841DUW9-F1
#
_cell.length_a   1.000
_cell.length_b   1.000
_cell.length_c   1.000
_cell.angle_alpha   90.00
_cell.angle_beta   90.00
_cell.angle_gamma   90.00
#
_symmetry.space_group_name_H-M   'P 1'
#
loop_
_entity.id
_entity.type
_entity.pdbx_description
1 polymer ?
#
loop_
_entity_poly.entity_id
_entity_poly.type
_entity_poly.pdbx_seq_one_letter_code
_entity_poly.pdbx_strand_id
1 'polypeptide(L)'
;MNRAELAMAYQACEVADLAAAFVRDPGEATEQAARVLAAAKALVAAANRLTTGEPPTDPLQLFAYEHPEEAAADIASWLQRTT
;
A
#
# COMPACT_ATOMS: atom_id res chain seq x y z
N MET A 1 5.56 9.95 11.45
CA MET A 1 4.32 9.83 10.65
C MET A 1 3.15 9.61 11.57
N ASN A 2 2.00 10.21 11.28
CA ASN A 2 0.72 9.90 11.95
C ASN A 2 0.10 8.59 11.39
N ARG A 3 -0.98 8.10 12.00
CA ARG A 3 -1.63 6.83 11.60
C ARG A 3 -2.13 6.83 10.15
N ALA A 4 -2.67 7.95 9.68
CA ALA A 4 -3.16 8.05 8.31
C ALA A 4 -2.01 8.07 7.29
N GLU A 5 -0.89 8.74 7.63
CA GLU A 5 0.34 8.69 6.85
C GLU A 5 0.95 7.28 6.82
N LEU A 6 0.93 6.55 7.94
CA LEU A 6 1.34 5.13 7.98
C LEU A 6 0.46 4.26 7.10
N ALA A 7 -0.87 4.41 7.18
CA ALA A 7 -1.80 3.68 6.32
C ALA A 7 -1.58 3.95 4.82
N MET A 8 -1.34 5.21 4.46
CA MET A 8 -1.00 5.58 3.08
C MET A 8 0.35 4.97 2.65
N ALA A 9 1.38 5.05 3.50
CA ALA A 9 2.70 4.51 3.20
C ALA A 9 2.67 2.98 3.02
N TYR A 10 1.89 2.28 3.84
CA TYR A 10 1.69 0.84 3.72
C TYR A 10 1.07 0.45 2.37
N GLN A 11 0.06 1.20 1.94
CA GLN A 11 -0.54 1.04 0.62
C GLN A 11 0.46 1.33 -0.52
N ALA A 12 1.37 2.30 -0.34
CA ALA A 12 2.41 2.60 -1.32
C ALA A 12 3.44 1.48 -1.44
N CYS A 13 3.81 0.86 -0.32
CA CYS A 13 4.68 -0.32 -0.31
C CYS A 13 4.02 -1.51 -1.04
N GLU A 14 2.72 -1.75 -0.85
CA GLU A 14 2.00 -2.78 -1.62
C GLU A 14 2.04 -2.53 -3.13
N VAL A 15 1.82 -1.27 -3.55
CA VAL A 15 1.91 -0.91 -4.98
C VAL A 15 3.30 -1.20 -5.52
N ALA A 16 4.36 -0.90 -4.77
CA ALA A 16 5.74 -1.17 -5.17
C ALA A 16 6.00 -2.68 -5.32
N ASP A 17 5.59 -3.50 -4.35
CA ASP A 17 5.74 -4.96 -4.40
C ASP A 17 4.98 -5.56 -5.60
N LEU A 18 3.74 -5.12 -5.82
CA LEU A 18 2.93 -5.57 -6.96
C LEU A 18 3.56 -5.13 -8.29
N ALA A 19 4.11 -3.92 -8.38
CA ALA A 19 4.76 -3.43 -9.59
C ALA A 19 6.09 -4.14 -9.88
N ALA A 20 6.80 -4.59 -8.84
CA ALA A 20 8.04 -5.33 -8.97
C ALA A 20 7.84 -6.82 -9.31
N ALA A 21 6.61 -7.34 -9.22
CA ALA A 21 6.32 -8.74 -9.45
C ALA A 21 6.64 -9.17 -10.89
N PHE A 22 7.45 -10.22 -11.02
CA PHE A 22 7.75 -10.84 -12.31
C PHE A 22 6.57 -11.67 -12.82
N VAL A 23 6.21 -11.50 -14.09
CA VAL A 23 5.14 -12.23 -14.77
C VAL A 23 5.70 -13.06 -15.92
N ARG A 24 5.22 -14.30 -16.05
CA ARG A 24 5.79 -15.30 -16.99
C ARG A 24 5.02 -15.39 -18.29
N ASP A 25 3.72 -15.10 -18.27
CA ASP A 25 2.87 -15.17 -19.44
C ASP A 25 1.92 -13.96 -19.59
N PRO A 26 1.31 -13.76 -20.77
CA PRO A 26 0.45 -12.60 -21.03
C PRO A 26 -0.85 -12.55 -20.21
N GLY A 27 -1.37 -13.71 -19.79
CA GLY A 27 -2.57 -13.79 -18.95
C GLY A 27 -2.28 -13.28 -17.55
N GLU A 28 -1.18 -13.78 -16.95
CA GLU A 28 -0.67 -13.28 -15.68
C GLU A 28 -0.35 -11.79 -15.73
N ALA A 29 0.19 -11.28 -16.85
CA ALA A 29 0.49 -9.86 -17.01
C ALA A 29 -0.76 -8.96 -16.88
N THR A 30 -1.89 -9.41 -17.43
CA THR A 30 -3.16 -8.65 -17.36
C THR A 30 -3.72 -8.64 -15.94
N GLU A 31 -3.71 -9.79 -15.26
CA GLU A 31 -4.14 -9.88 -13.87
C GLU A 31 -3.24 -9.07 -12.94
N GLN A 32 -1.93 -9.11 -13.14
CA GLN A 32 -0.97 -8.36 -12.36
C GLN A 32 -1.16 -6.85 -12.57
N ALA A 33 -1.36 -6.40 -13.80
CA ALA A 33 -1.67 -5.00 -14.09
C ALA A 33 -2.99 -4.55 -13.41
N ALA A 34 -4.01 -5.41 -13.38
CA ALA A 34 -5.26 -5.11 -12.69
C ALA A 34 -5.06 -4.97 -11.17
N ARG A 35 -4.22 -5.81 -10.55
CA ARG A 35 -3.86 -5.71 -9.12
C ARG A 35 -3.11 -4.41 -8.82
N VAL A 36 -2.10 -4.07 -9.62
CA VAL A 36 -1.36 -2.80 -9.50
C VAL A 36 -2.31 -1.60 -9.61
N LEU A 37 -3.22 -1.61 -10.60
CA LEU A 37 -4.20 -0.53 -10.77
C LEU A 37 -5.15 -0.42 -9.58
N ALA A 38 -5.62 -1.53 -9.02
CA ALA A 38 -6.47 -1.54 -7.84
C ALA A 38 -5.75 -0.94 -6.62
N ALA A 39 -4.53 -1.39 -6.34
CA ALA A 39 -3.70 -0.86 -5.25
C ALA A 39 -3.38 0.63 -5.44
N ALA A 40 -3.09 1.06 -6.68
CA ALA A 40 -2.86 2.47 -6.99
C ALA A 40 -4.10 3.35 -6.75
N LYS A 41 -5.30 2.85 -7.07
CA LYS A 41 -6.56 3.55 -6.73
C LYS A 41 -6.75 3.64 -5.22
N ALA A 42 -6.43 2.59 -4.48
CA ALA A 42 -6.48 2.59 -3.01
C ALA A 42 -5.48 3.57 -2.40
N LEU A 43 -4.29 3.74 -3.00
CA LEU A 43 -3.29 4.74 -2.61
C LEU A 43 -3.81 6.16 -2.79
N VAL A 44 -4.45 6.46 -3.93
CA VAL A 44 -5.08 7.78 -4.15
C VAL A 44 -6.18 8.06 -3.13
N ALA A 45 -7.00 7.05 -2.82
CA ALA A 45 -8.02 7.17 -1.78
C ALA A 45 -7.40 7.43 -0.39
N ALA A 46 -6.29 6.77 -0.06
CA ALA A 46 -5.54 7.01 1.18
C ALA A 46 -4.99 8.43 1.26
N ALA A 47 -4.41 8.94 0.17
CA ALA A 47 -3.91 10.30 0.09
C ALA A 47 -5.03 11.35 0.28
N ASN A 48 -6.19 11.13 -0.33
CA ASN A 48 -7.35 12.01 -0.15
C ASN A 48 -7.84 12.01 1.31
N ARG A 49 -7.81 10.86 2.00
CA ARG A 49 -8.18 10.77 3.42
C ARG A 49 -7.27 11.57 4.37
N LEU A 50 -6.03 11.86 3.98
CA LEU A 50 -5.16 12.74 4.78
C LEU A 50 -5.78 14.12 5.00
N THR A 51 -6.65 14.56 4.09
CA THR A 51 -7.36 15.84 4.19
C THR A 51 -8.63 15.79 5.05
N THR A 52 -9.26 14.61 5.17
CA THR A 52 -10.52 14.44 5.89
C THR A 52 -10.33 13.91 7.31
N GLY A 53 -9.21 13.23 7.58
CA GLY A 53 -8.90 12.62 8.88
C GLY A 53 -9.72 11.36 9.19
N GLU A 54 -10.49 10.86 8.22
CA GLU A 54 -11.31 9.67 8.39
C GLU A 54 -10.44 8.40 8.46
N PRO A 55 -10.80 7.43 9.32
CA PRO A 55 -10.12 6.15 9.34
C PRO A 55 -10.31 5.40 8.02
N PRO A 56 -9.30 4.66 7.54
CA PRO A 56 -9.42 3.86 6.34
C PRO A 56 -10.37 2.67 6.56
N THR A 57 -11.08 2.28 5.50
CA THR A 57 -11.95 1.09 5.49
C THR A 57 -11.33 -0.09 4.74
N ASP A 58 -10.27 0.17 3.98
CA ASP A 58 -9.48 -0.88 3.33
C ASP A 58 -8.73 -1.70 4.39
N PRO A 59 -8.79 -3.05 4.37
CA PRO A 59 -8.20 -3.87 5.43
C PRO A 59 -6.70 -3.67 5.64
N LEU A 60 -5.93 -3.47 4.56
CA LEU A 60 -4.48 -3.28 4.64
C LEU A 60 -4.17 -1.95 5.32
N GLN A 61 -4.89 -0.91 4.91
CA GLN A 61 -4.75 0.42 5.49
C GLN A 61 -5.28 0.48 6.93
N LEU A 62 -6.35 -0.25 7.23
CA LEU A 62 -6.92 -0.35 8.57
C LEU A 62 -5.94 -1.02 9.53
N PHE A 63 -5.27 -2.10 9.11
CA PHE A 63 -4.18 -2.70 9.89
C PHE A 63 -3.12 -1.66 10.25
N ALA A 64 -2.60 -0.92 9.26
CA ALA A 64 -1.56 0.07 9.50
C ALA A 64 -2.03 1.26 10.35
N TYR A 65 -3.33 1.57 10.30
CA TYR A 65 -3.95 2.60 11.12
C TYR A 65 -4.12 2.16 12.58
N GLU A 66 -4.55 0.92 12.82
CA GLU A 66 -4.80 0.33 14.14
C GLU A 66 -3.50 -0.09 14.85
N HIS A 67 -2.50 -0.54 14.08
CA HIS A 67 -1.22 -1.07 14.56
C HIS A 67 -0.03 -0.24 14.06
N PRO A 68 0.11 1.04 14.47
CA PRO A 68 1.07 1.96 13.87
C PRO A 68 2.55 1.60 14.12
N GLU A 69 2.86 0.93 15.24
CA GLU A 69 4.24 0.51 15.55
C GLU A 69 4.68 -0.67 14.67
N GLU A 70 3.81 -1.68 14.52
CA GLU A 70 4.03 -2.83 13.63
C GLU A 70 4.15 -2.34 12.18
N ALA A 71 3.24 -1.47 11.76
CA ALA A 71 3.24 -0.92 10.42
C ALA A 71 4.50 -0.12 10.10
N ALA A 72 5.02 0.66 11.05
CA ALA A 72 6.28 1.39 10.88
C ALA A 72 7.47 0.43 10.71
N ALA A 73 7.51 -0.68 11.44
CA ALA A 73 8.56 -1.69 11.33
C ALA A 73 8.51 -2.41 9.96
N ASP A 74 7.32 -2.72 9.48
CA ASP A 74 7.11 -3.35 8.17
C ASP A 74 7.51 -2.40 7.03
N ILE A 75 7.12 -1.12 7.10
CA ILE A 75 7.54 -0.09 6.14
C ILE A 75 9.07 0.04 6.12
N ALA A 76 9.71 0.07 7.30
CA ALA A 76 11.17 0.12 7.37
C ALA A 76 11.82 -1.11 6.69
N SER A 77 11.24 -2.29 6.90
CA SER A 77 11.70 -3.54 6.28
C SER A 77 11.47 -3.56 4.76
N TRP A 78 10.40 -2.94 4.26
CA TRP A 78 10.19 -2.71 2.82
C TRP A 78 11.25 -1.81 2.22
N LEU A 79 11.50 -0.65 2.82
CA LEU A 79 12.45 0.33 2.31
C LEU A 79 13.86 -0.26 2.18
N GLN A 80 14.27 -1.09 3.15
CA GLN A 80 15.55 -1.80 3.12
C GLN A 80 15.68 -2.81 1.98
N ARG A 81 14.57 -3.37 1.47
CA ARG A 81 14.59 -4.30 0.34
C ARG A 81 14.69 -3.59 -1.01
N THR A 82 14.35 -2.31 -1.05
CA THR A 82 14.26 -1.50 -2.29
C THR A 82 15.43 -0.55 -2.52
N THR A 83 16.33 -0.40 -1.55
CA THR A 83 17.60 0.37 -1.65
C THR A 83 18.80 -0.55 -1.79
#